data_AF-A0A936P3P4-F1
#
_entry.id   AF-A0A936P3P4-F1
#
_cell.length_a   1.000
_cell.length_b   1.000
_cell.length_c   1.000
_cell.angle_alpha   90.00
_cell.angle_beta   90.00
_cell.angle_gamma   90.00
#
_symmetry.space_group_name_H-M   'P 1'
#
loop_
_entity.id
_entity.type
_entity.pdbx_description
1 polymer ?
#
loop_
_entity_poly.entity_id
_entity_poly.type
_entity_poly.pdbx_seq_one_letter_code
_entity_poly.pdbx_strand_id
1 'polypeptide(L)'
;MSTRPSVKPHKRFRQMRGIGLLKVFLLIPLALVLMIFLAVAFFEGRKAYWDYKVREMCAKDGGVKVYERIKINAEDYRRLNGAQGEIPIPERRSATTRAEYVSDTEITWIQRNSLEVYRTEAAIRAVPGGRTLARYVELRKGRW
;
A
#
# COMPACT_ATOMS: atom_id res chain seq x y z
N MET A 1 -33.21 64.30 60.28
CA MET A 1 -33.62 64.01 58.89
C MET A 1 -32.69 62.94 58.35
N SER A 2 -33.19 61.71 58.25
CA SER A 2 -32.44 60.50 57.89
C SER A 2 -33.22 59.79 56.80
N THR A 3 -32.63 59.61 55.63
CA THR A 3 -33.13 58.70 54.59
C THR A 3 -31.94 58.16 53.81
N ARG A 4 -31.44 56.97 54.18
CA ARG A 4 -30.54 56.18 53.34
C ARG A 4 -31.38 55.35 52.36
N PRO A 5 -31.01 55.25 51.07
CA PRO A 5 -31.74 54.43 50.11
C PRO A 5 -31.45 52.94 50.32
N SER A 6 -32.52 52.16 50.39
CA SER A 6 -32.54 50.70 50.48
C SER A 6 -32.24 50.07 49.11
N VAL A 7 -31.06 49.49 48.95
CA VAL A 7 -30.71 48.66 47.79
C VAL A 7 -31.30 47.26 47.98
N LYS A 8 -32.25 46.86 47.12
CA LYS A 8 -32.81 45.50 47.12
C LYS A 8 -31.82 44.51 46.49
N PRO A 9 -31.50 43.38 47.14
CA PRO A 9 -30.66 42.36 46.53
C PRO A 9 -31.47 41.54 45.53
N HIS A 10 -31.19 41.71 44.23
CA HIS A 10 -31.76 40.86 43.18
C HIS A 10 -31.04 39.51 43.15
N LYS A 11 -31.33 38.63 44.12
CA LYS A 11 -30.97 37.21 44.05
C LYS A 11 -31.90 36.50 43.06
N ARG A 12 -31.42 36.26 41.83
CA ARG A 12 -31.89 35.13 40.99
C ARG A 12 -30.74 34.57 40.17
N PHE A 13 -29.82 33.88 40.84
CA PHE A 13 -29.01 32.87 40.16
C PHE A 13 -29.87 31.61 40.04
N ARG A 14 -30.65 31.54 38.97
CA ARG A 14 -31.50 30.39 38.64
C ARG A 14 -30.60 29.18 38.35
N GLN A 15 -30.83 28.10 39.09
CA GLN A 15 -30.26 26.78 38.86
C GLN A 15 -30.50 26.34 37.40
N MET A 16 -29.44 26.31 36.59
CA MET A 16 -29.37 25.54 35.35
C MET A 16 -28.08 24.69 35.34
N ARG A 17 -27.78 23.98 36.44
CA ARG A 17 -26.52 23.21 36.57
C ARG A 17 -26.69 21.68 36.46
N GLY A 18 -27.89 21.12 36.58
CA GLY A 18 -28.06 19.64 36.58
C GLY A 18 -28.15 18.99 35.20
N ILE A 19 -28.96 19.53 34.30
CA ILE A 19 -29.28 18.89 33.00
C ILE A 19 -28.12 19.02 32.00
N GLY A 20 -27.30 20.07 32.12
CA GLY A 20 -26.12 20.27 31.26
C GLY A 20 -25.03 19.22 31.50
N LEU A 21 -24.77 18.86 32.76
CA LEU A 21 -23.74 17.88 33.13
C LEU A 21 -24.09 16.47 32.62
N LEU A 22 -25.33 16.02 32.78
CA LEU A 22 -25.76 14.71 32.29
C LEU A 22 -25.64 14.58 30.75
N LYS A 23 -25.98 15.64 30.01
CA LYS A 23 -25.80 15.68 28.55
C LYS A 23 -24.33 15.57 28.15
N VAL A 24 -23.44 16.27 28.85
CA VAL A 24 -22.00 16.20 28.58
C VAL A 24 -21.46 14.79 28.85
N PHE A 25 -21.84 14.18 29.98
CA PHE A 25 -21.44 12.80 30.31
C PHE A 25 -21.94 11.76 29.30
N LEU A 26 -23.05 12.00 28.62
CA LEU A 26 -23.59 11.10 27.59
C LEU A 26 -23.00 11.37 26.20
N LEU A 27 -22.74 12.64 25.85
CA LEU A 27 -22.21 13.02 24.55
C LEU A 27 -20.72 12.69 24.38
N ILE A 28 -19.92 12.76 25.44
CA ILE A 28 -18.49 12.42 25.37
C ILE A 28 -18.26 10.96 24.94
N PRO A 29 -18.82 9.93 25.61
CA PRO A 29 -18.62 8.54 25.19
C PRO A 29 -19.21 8.28 23.81
N LEU A 30 -20.35 8.90 23.47
CA LEU A 30 -20.92 8.80 22.13
C LEU A 30 -19.97 9.35 21.05
N ALA A 31 -19.37 10.52 21.30
CA ALA A 31 -18.40 11.12 20.38
C ALA A 31 -17.14 10.26 20.23
N LEU A 32 -16.65 9.65 21.32
CA LEU A 32 -15.51 8.73 21.27
C LEU A 32 -15.81 7.48 20.45
N VAL A 33 -16.99 6.88 20.66
CA VAL A 33 -17.44 5.73 19.88
C VAL A 33 -17.55 6.10 18.40
N LEU A 34 -18.12 7.26 18.08
CA LEU A 34 -18.21 7.76 16.70
C LEU A 34 -16.82 7.96 16.08
N MET A 35 -15.87 8.54 16.82
CA MET A 35 -14.49 8.72 16.37
C MET A 35 -13.81 7.39 16.04
N ILE A 36 -14.04 6.35 16.86
CA ILE A 36 -13.50 5.01 16.59
C ILE A 36 -14.09 4.45 15.29
N PHE A 37 -15.42 4.55 15.10
CA PHE A 37 -16.05 4.09 13.86
C PHE A 37 -15.53 4.84 12.64
N LEU A 38 -15.36 6.15 12.72
CA LEU A 38 -14.79 6.95 11.64
C LEU A 38 -13.35 6.55 11.32
N ALA A 39 -12.53 6.28 12.35
CA ALA A 39 -11.16 5.83 12.15
C ALA A 39 -11.13 4.47 11.43
N VAL A 40 -11.91 3.49 11.89
CA VAL A 40 -11.99 2.16 11.26
C VAL A 40 -12.47 2.28 9.80
N ALA A 41 -13.55 3.04 9.55
CA ALA A 41 -14.06 3.26 8.21
C ALA A 41 -13.03 3.94 7.30
N PHE A 42 -12.24 4.88 7.82
CA PHE A 42 -11.17 5.53 7.08
C PHE A 42 -10.06 4.55 6.68
N PHE A 43 -9.61 3.68 7.60
CA PHE A 43 -8.58 2.68 7.30
C PHE A 43 -9.06 1.62 6.29
N GLU A 44 -10.25 1.06 6.48
CA GLU A 44 -10.81 0.08 5.55
C GLU A 44 -11.10 0.69 4.17
N GLY A 45 -11.61 1.93 4.12
CA GLY A 45 -11.81 2.65 2.87
C GLY A 45 -10.51 2.89 2.12
N ARG A 46 -9.44 3.30 2.82
CA ARG A 46 -8.11 3.48 2.24
C ARG A 46 -7.54 2.17 1.69
N LYS A 47 -7.74 1.05 2.40
CA LYS A 47 -7.31 -0.28 1.97
C LYS A 47 -8.05 -0.72 0.72
N ALA A 48 -9.37 -0.61 0.70
CA ALA A 48 -10.19 -0.94 -0.46
C ALA A 48 -9.83 -0.09 -1.69
N TYR A 49 -9.56 1.21 -1.49
CA TYR A 49 -9.11 2.11 -2.56
C TYR A 49 -7.84 1.60 -3.24
N TRP A 50 -6.82 1.25 -2.44
CA TRP A 50 -5.55 0.79 -3.00
C TRP A 50 -5.63 -0.62 -3.59
N ASP A 51 -6.46 -1.50 -3.03
CA ASP A 51 -6.72 -2.81 -3.62
C ASP A 51 -7.37 -2.68 -5.00
N TYR A 52 -8.32 -1.76 -5.15
CA TYR A 52 -8.90 -1.44 -6.45
C TYR A 52 -7.86 -0.85 -7.41
N LYS A 53 -7.05 0.11 -6.95
CA LYS A 53 -6.00 0.72 -7.78
C LYS A 53 -4.95 -0.26 -8.26
N VAL A 54 -4.47 -1.15 -7.39
CA VAL A 54 -3.51 -2.20 -7.78
C VAL A 54 -4.15 -3.13 -8.79
N ARG A 55 -5.41 -3.54 -8.60
CA ARG A 55 -6.13 -4.36 -9.59
C ARG A 55 -6.25 -3.66 -10.94
N GLU A 56 -6.59 -2.38 -10.95
CA GLU A 56 -6.68 -1.56 -12.16
C GLU A 56 -5.33 -1.51 -12.91
N MET A 57 -4.23 -1.27 -12.19
CA MET A 57 -2.89 -1.25 -12.78
C MET A 57 -2.46 -2.63 -13.26
N CYS A 58 -2.76 -3.70 -12.52
CA CYS A 58 -2.48 -5.08 -12.95
C CYS A 58 -3.23 -5.43 -14.23
N ALA A 59 -4.48 -4.98 -14.39
CA ALA A 59 -5.26 -5.23 -15.59
C ALA A 59 -4.71 -4.49 -16.82
N LYS A 60 -4.10 -3.31 -16.63
CA LYS A 60 -3.53 -2.50 -17.73
C LYS A 60 -2.12 -2.94 -18.11
N ASP A 61 -1.26 -3.08 -17.10
CA ASP A 61 0.18 -3.20 -17.30
C ASP A 61 0.76 -4.52 -16.78
N GLY A 62 0.03 -5.24 -15.93
CA GLY A 62 0.48 -6.45 -15.29
C GLY A 62 0.56 -7.64 -16.24
N GLY A 63 1.32 -8.65 -15.79
CA GLY A 63 1.44 -9.94 -16.49
C GLY A 63 2.77 -10.10 -17.20
N VAL A 64 2.81 -11.08 -18.11
CA VAL A 64 4.02 -11.53 -18.79
C VAL A 64 3.88 -11.30 -20.30
N LYS A 65 4.86 -10.63 -20.89
CA LYS A 65 5.02 -10.52 -22.34
C LYS A 65 6.23 -11.35 -22.76
N VAL A 66 5.98 -12.37 -23.56
CA VAL A 66 7.03 -13.22 -24.15
C VAL A 66 7.28 -12.73 -25.57
N TYR A 67 8.46 -12.18 -25.82
CA TYR A 67 8.87 -11.69 -27.14
C TYR A 67 9.46 -12.81 -27.98
N GLU A 68 10.25 -13.68 -27.36
CA GLU A 68 10.92 -14.79 -28.03
C GLU A 68 10.90 -16.04 -27.16
N ARG A 69 10.62 -17.19 -27.79
CA ARG A 69 10.72 -18.50 -27.17
C ARG A 69 11.96 -19.20 -27.70
N ILE A 70 12.89 -19.51 -26.81
CA ILE A 70 14.11 -20.26 -27.15
C ILE A 70 13.87 -21.73 -26.83
N LYS A 71 14.21 -22.60 -27.78
CA LYS A 71 14.30 -24.03 -27.53
C LYS A 71 15.71 -24.33 -27.03
N ILE A 72 15.78 -24.93 -25.86
CA ILE A 72 17.02 -25.41 -25.25
C ILE A 72 17.05 -26.93 -25.37
N ASN A 73 18.23 -27.50 -25.60
CA ASN A 73 18.39 -28.95 -25.59
C ASN A 73 18.64 -29.44 -24.14
N ALA A 74 18.70 -30.76 -23.96
CA ALA A 74 18.90 -31.37 -22.65
C ALA A 74 20.29 -31.06 -22.04
N GLU A 75 21.31 -30.83 -22.87
CA GLU A 75 22.65 -30.49 -22.42
C GLU A 75 22.72 -29.07 -21.88
N ASP A 76 22.14 -28.11 -22.59
CA ASP A 76 22.01 -26.71 -22.18
C ASP A 76 21.18 -26.60 -20.91
N TYR A 77 20.06 -27.34 -20.82
CA TYR A 77 19.23 -27.36 -19.62
C TYR A 77 20.03 -27.79 -18.38
N ARG A 78 20.83 -28.86 -18.49
CA ARG A 78 21.72 -29.30 -17.41
C ARG A 78 22.82 -28.28 -17.11
N ARG A 79 23.44 -27.70 -18.15
CA ARG A 79 24.49 -26.68 -18.00
C ARG A 79 23.99 -25.44 -17.26
N LEU A 80 22.76 -25.04 -17.50
CA LEU A 80 22.11 -23.91 -16.87
C LEU A 80 21.52 -24.23 -15.48
N ASN A 81 21.85 -25.39 -14.90
CA ASN A 81 21.32 -25.87 -13.61
C ASN A 81 19.79 -25.93 -13.59
N GLY A 82 19.18 -26.33 -14.70
CA GLY A 82 17.74 -26.50 -14.78
C GLY A 82 17.25 -27.58 -13.83
N ALA A 83 16.17 -27.28 -13.10
CA ALA A 83 15.48 -28.22 -12.22
C ALA A 83 13.97 -28.09 -12.37
N GLN A 84 13.24 -29.22 -12.35
CA GLN A 84 11.77 -29.24 -12.36
C GLN A 84 11.09 -28.48 -13.52
N GLY A 85 11.73 -28.43 -14.70
CA GLY A 85 11.23 -27.68 -15.85
C GLY A 85 11.56 -26.18 -15.84
N GLU A 86 12.27 -25.70 -14.82
CA GLU A 86 12.69 -24.30 -14.69
C GLU A 86 14.20 -24.17 -14.88
N ILE A 87 14.64 -22.95 -15.22
CA ILE A 87 16.05 -22.56 -15.25
C ILE A 87 16.23 -21.36 -14.33
N PRO A 88 17.17 -21.39 -13.38
CA PRO A 88 17.48 -20.22 -12.56
C PRO A 88 18.13 -19.13 -13.43
N ILE A 89 17.46 -17.99 -13.54
CA ILE A 89 18.01 -16.81 -14.22
C ILE A 89 18.55 -15.85 -13.14
N PRO A 90 19.86 -15.61 -13.07
CA PRO A 90 20.42 -14.71 -12.07
C PRO A 90 20.06 -13.26 -12.40
N GLU A 91 19.95 -12.43 -11.36
CA GLU A 91 19.87 -10.98 -11.55
C GLU A 91 21.20 -10.46 -12.10
N ARG A 92 21.18 -9.50 -13.03
CA ARG A 92 22.39 -8.98 -13.70
C ARG A 92 23.51 -8.60 -12.72
N ARG A 93 23.18 -8.03 -11.56
CA ARG A 93 24.15 -7.62 -10.54
C ARG A 93 24.89 -8.80 -9.89
N SER A 94 24.25 -9.97 -9.86
CA SER A 94 24.78 -11.22 -9.31
C SER A 94 25.28 -12.20 -10.38
N ALA A 95 25.10 -11.87 -11.66
CA ALA A 95 25.41 -12.76 -12.76
C ALA A 95 26.92 -12.89 -12.93
N THR A 96 27.39 -14.12 -13.10
CA THR A 96 28.78 -14.38 -13.49
C THR A 96 29.01 -13.91 -14.93
N THR A 97 30.27 -13.67 -15.32
CA THR A 97 30.62 -13.34 -16.71
C THR A 97 30.29 -14.43 -17.72
N ARG A 98 29.95 -15.64 -17.25
CA ARG A 98 29.55 -16.80 -18.07
C ARG A 98 28.02 -16.96 -18.19
N ALA A 99 27.24 -16.09 -17.56
CA ALA A 99 25.78 -16.17 -17.63
C ALA A 99 25.31 -15.87 -19.07
N GLU A 100 24.61 -16.82 -19.68
CA GLU A 100 24.02 -16.64 -21.02
C GLU A 100 22.75 -15.78 -20.98
N TYR A 101 22.05 -15.81 -19.84
CA TYR A 101 20.81 -15.11 -19.60
C TYR A 101 20.88 -14.37 -18.27
N VAL A 102 20.28 -13.18 -18.21
CA VAL A 102 20.21 -12.36 -17.01
C VAL A 102 18.83 -11.74 -16.86
N SER A 103 18.42 -11.53 -15.62
CA SER A 103 17.23 -10.74 -15.28
C SER A 103 17.63 -9.33 -14.89
N ASP A 104 17.04 -8.35 -15.56
CA ASP A 104 17.11 -6.94 -15.20
C ASP A 104 15.85 -6.56 -14.46
N THR A 105 15.97 -6.32 -13.15
CA THR A 105 14.84 -5.95 -12.29
C THR A 105 14.88 -4.46 -11.96
N GLU A 106 13.76 -3.79 -12.16
CA GLU A 106 13.56 -2.39 -11.80
C GLU A 106 12.35 -2.28 -10.85
N ILE A 107 12.53 -1.51 -9.78
CA ILE A 107 11.47 -1.24 -8.80
C ILE A 107 11.14 0.25 -8.85
N THR A 108 9.92 0.56 -9.27
CA THR A 108 9.39 1.92 -9.29
C THR A 108 8.39 2.11 -8.15
N TRP A 109 8.66 3.05 -7.26
CA TRP A 109 7.77 3.39 -6.14
C TRP A 109 6.61 4.26 -6.63
N ILE A 110 5.39 3.79 -6.44
CA ILE A 110 4.15 4.54 -6.75
C ILE A 110 3.71 5.31 -5.50
N GLN A 111 3.82 4.69 -4.33
CA GLN A 111 3.50 5.28 -3.03
C GLN A 111 4.47 4.73 -1.98
N ARG A 112 5.07 5.60 -1.15
CA ARG A 112 6.11 5.19 -0.15
C ARG A 112 5.72 5.42 1.31
N ASN A 113 4.86 6.39 1.63
CA ASN A 113 4.83 6.95 3.00
C ASN A 113 3.90 6.27 4.01
N SER A 114 2.92 5.45 3.59
CA SER A 114 1.90 4.91 4.52
C SER A 114 1.22 3.65 4.02
N LEU A 115 1.20 3.45 2.71
CA LEU A 115 1.00 2.15 2.10
C LEU A 115 2.02 2.04 0.97
N GLU A 116 3.01 1.19 1.16
CA GLU A 116 3.99 0.95 0.12
C GLU A 116 3.30 0.33 -1.08
N VAL A 117 3.33 1.00 -2.22
CA VAL A 117 2.86 0.46 -3.49
C VAL A 117 3.98 0.67 -4.47
N TYR A 118 4.44 -0.41 -5.08
CA TYR A 118 5.52 -0.37 -6.04
C TYR A 118 5.23 -1.30 -7.20
N ARG A 119 5.81 -0.94 -8.34
CA ARG A 119 5.84 -1.73 -9.55
C ARG A 119 7.20 -2.39 -9.63
N THR A 120 7.23 -3.70 -9.76
CA THR A 120 8.42 -4.46 -10.10
C THR A 120 8.30 -4.86 -11.55
N GLU A 121 9.26 -4.42 -12.35
CA GLU A 121 9.42 -4.90 -13.70
C GLU A 121 10.67 -5.75 -13.74
N ALA A 122 10.60 -6.93 -14.38
CA ALA A 122 11.84 -7.56 -14.79
C ALA A 122 11.83 -8.00 -16.24
N ALA A 123 12.99 -7.85 -16.86
CA ALA A 123 13.24 -8.23 -18.23
C ALA A 123 14.31 -9.33 -18.26
N ILE A 124 13.95 -10.49 -18.81
CA ILE A 124 14.89 -11.56 -19.08
C ILE A 124 15.57 -11.24 -20.41
N ARG A 125 16.90 -11.11 -20.38
CA ARG A 125 17.71 -10.79 -21.56
C ARG A 125 18.73 -11.88 -21.83
N ALA A 126 18.95 -12.16 -23.12
CA ALA A 126 20.13 -12.89 -23.54
C ALA A 126 21.34 -11.94 -23.49
N VAL A 127 22.42 -12.38 -22.86
CA VAL A 127 23.67 -11.62 -22.81
C VAL A 127 24.27 -11.47 -24.21
N PRO A 128 24.34 -12.53 -25.04
CA PRO A 128 24.71 -12.38 -26.44
C PRO A 128 23.68 -11.52 -27.19
N GLY A 129 24.12 -10.39 -27.74
CA GLY A 129 23.28 -9.48 -28.53
C GLY A 129 22.29 -8.62 -27.74
N GLY A 130 22.19 -8.77 -26.41
CA GLY A 130 21.39 -7.88 -25.55
C GLY A 130 19.87 -7.91 -25.76
N ARG A 131 19.37 -8.91 -26.50
CA ARG A 131 17.96 -9.05 -26.86
C ARG A 131 17.08 -9.43 -25.67
N THR A 132 15.87 -8.89 -25.61
CA THR A 132 14.90 -9.17 -24.54
C THR A 132 14.00 -10.34 -24.93
N LEU A 133 13.97 -11.37 -24.09
CA LEU A 133 13.22 -12.60 -24.35
C LEU A 133 11.82 -12.53 -23.74
N ALA A 134 11.73 -12.01 -22.53
CA ALA A 134 10.48 -11.83 -21.83
C ALA A 134 10.55 -10.61 -20.91
N ARG A 135 9.40 -10.01 -20.65
CA ARG A 135 9.21 -8.99 -19.62
C ARG A 135 8.04 -9.41 -18.75
N TYR A 136 8.20 -9.31 -17.45
CA TYR A 136 7.08 -9.42 -16.52
C TYR A 136 6.94 -8.13 -15.72
N VAL A 137 5.69 -7.79 -15.44
CA VAL A 137 5.34 -6.65 -14.61
C VAL A 137 4.45 -7.17 -13.49
N GLU A 138 4.90 -6.93 -12.27
CA GLU A 138 4.19 -7.22 -11.04
C GLU A 138 3.92 -5.91 -10.31
N LEU A 139 2.70 -5.72 -9.82
CA LEU A 139 2.40 -4.63 -8.90
C LEU A 139 2.10 -5.23 -7.53
N ARG A 140 2.78 -4.70 -6.51
CA ARG A 140 2.62 -5.15 -5.12
C ARG A 140 2.20 -4.00 -4.24
N LYS A 141 1.37 -4.33 -3.25
CA LYS A 141 1.19 -3.54 -2.04
C LYS A 141 2.02 -4.15 -0.92
N GLY A 142 2.66 -3.31 -0.12
CA GLY A 142 3.33 -3.67 1.12
C GLY A 142 2.36 -4.16 2.18
N ARG A 143 2.90 -4.79 3.21
CA ARG A 143 2.11 -5.32 4.34
C ARG A 143 1.68 -4.18 5.27
N TRP A 144 0.46 -4.26 5.79
CA TRP A 144 -0.10 -3.35 6.80
C TRP A 144 0.38 -3.74 8.19
#